data_AF-W7PYL3-F1
#
_entry.id   AF-W7PYL3-F1
#
_cell.length_a   1.000
_cell.length_b   1.000
_cell.length_c   1.000
_cell.angle_alpha   90.00
_cell.angle_beta   90.00
_cell.angle_gamma   90.00
#
_symmetry.space_group_name_H-M   'P 1'
#
loop_
_entity.id
_entity.type
_entity.pdbx_description
1 polymer ?
#
loop_
_entity_poly.entity_id
_entity_poly.type
_entity_poly.pdbx_seq_one_letter_code
_entity_poly.pdbx_strand_id
1 'polypeptide(L)'
;MRHSKGFSLVELMVALLIGLIIILGAGQLFFTGFQNFKKIEELSDKQAAMTFSADVLVRDIRRADLVKSESCSAVAAQLSLSVDDECRYYELHDSDGVISLRLNIDGDGWQPVVDGFENTSQFQSYEDGFFTITFRLKGELEDIVFNAMNRTIAVGGGSIADDGNGNGNGNGNDGNDGNDGNDGNDGNGDNPGGGPPSCTGPPWSRPPGC
;
A
#
# COMPACT_ATOMS: atom_id res chain seq x y z
N MET A 1 30.30 59.41 -49.70
CA MET A 1 28.98 59.58 -49.05
C MET A 1 28.22 58.28 -49.21
N ARG A 2 27.92 57.56 -48.12
CA ARG A 2 27.19 56.27 -48.19
C ARG A 2 25.69 56.57 -48.20
N HIS A 3 24.99 56.05 -49.20
CA HIS A 3 23.55 56.25 -49.39
C HIS A 3 22.79 55.31 -48.45
N SER A 4 22.03 55.86 -47.50
CA SER A 4 21.12 55.08 -46.66
C SER A 4 19.91 54.69 -47.51
N LYS A 5 19.81 53.40 -47.88
CA LYS A 5 18.60 52.87 -48.54
C LYS A 5 17.51 52.73 -47.47
N GLY A 6 16.43 53.50 -47.61
CA GLY A 6 15.25 53.41 -46.75
C GLY A 6 14.45 52.13 -47.05
N PHE A 7 13.83 51.56 -46.00
CA PHE A 7 12.95 50.40 -46.11
C PHE A 7 11.71 50.71 -46.95
N SER A 8 11.29 49.75 -47.79
CA SER A 8 10.04 49.83 -48.54
C SER A 8 8.84 49.72 -47.59
N LEU A 9 7.75 50.46 -47.86
CA LEU A 9 6.49 50.33 -47.13
C LEU A 9 5.97 48.87 -47.14
N VAL A 10 6.19 48.17 -48.26
CA VAL A 10 5.81 46.76 -48.42
C VAL A 10 6.65 45.85 -47.53
N GLU A 11 7.96 46.12 -47.37
CA GLU A 11 8.81 45.34 -46.44
C GLU A 11 8.33 45.50 -45.00
N LEU A 12 7.89 46.69 -44.60
CA LEU A 12 7.37 46.93 -43.27
C LEU A 12 6.04 46.18 -43.03
N MET A 13 5.15 46.15 -44.02
CA MET A 13 3.90 45.38 -43.92
C MET A 13 4.17 43.87 -43.81
N VAL A 14 5.12 43.35 -44.59
CA VAL A 14 5.49 41.93 -44.55
C VAL A 14 6.15 41.59 -43.22
N ALA A 15 7.04 42.44 -42.70
CA ALA A 15 7.67 42.22 -41.40
C ALA A 15 6.64 42.17 -40.26
N LEU A 16 5.65 43.07 -40.26
CA LEU A 16 4.58 43.08 -39.26
C LEU A 16 3.68 41.85 -39.38
N LEU A 17 3.34 41.44 -40.61
CA LEU A 17 2.55 40.24 -40.86
C LEU A 17 3.26 38.98 -40.33
N ILE A 18 4.55 38.83 -40.63
CA ILE A 18 5.35 37.69 -40.15
C ILE A 18 5.45 37.71 -38.62
N GLY A 19 5.69 38.87 -38.01
CA GLY A 19 5.71 39.02 -36.55
C GLY A 19 4.40 38.59 -35.89
N LEU A 20 3.26 38.98 -36.46
CA LEU A 20 1.94 38.61 -35.96
C LEU A 20 1.72 37.08 -36.02
N ILE A 21 2.09 36.43 -37.13
CA ILE A 21 1.96 34.98 -37.30
C ILE A 21 2.80 34.24 -36.25
N ILE A 22 4.04 34.68 -36.01
CA ILE A 22 4.92 34.05 -35.03
C ILE A 22 4.33 34.17 -33.62
N ILE A 23 3.83 35.35 -33.23
CA ILE A 23 3.24 35.57 -31.91
C ILE A 23 1.99 34.69 -31.71
N LEU A 24 1.15 34.54 -32.74
CA LEU A 24 -0.01 33.65 -32.67
C LEU A 24 0.39 32.18 -32.51
N GLY A 25 1.39 31.73 -33.27
CA GLY A 25 1.92 30.37 -33.15
C GLY A 25 2.53 30.09 -31.77
N ALA A 26 3.32 31.03 -31.25
CA ALA A 26 3.90 30.94 -29.91
C ALA A 26 2.82 31.00 -28.80
N GLY A 27 1.79 31.83 -28.97
CA GLY A 27 0.67 31.93 -28.04
C GLY A 27 -0.11 30.62 -27.91
N GLN A 28 -0.31 29.91 -29.02
CA GLN A 28 -0.95 28.59 -29.00
C GLN A 28 -0.11 27.58 -28.21
N LEU A 29 1.20 27.52 -28.45
CA LEU A 29 2.11 26.62 -27.71
C LEU A 29 2.11 26.93 -26.22
N PHE A 30 2.13 28.21 -25.86
CA PHE A 30 2.09 28.66 -24.48
C PHE A 30 0.79 28.24 -23.76
N PHE A 31 -0.35 28.41 -24.42
CA PHE A 31 -1.65 28.00 -23.87
C PHE A 31 -1.76 26.48 -23.71
N THR A 32 -1.29 25.72 -24.70
CA THR A 32 -1.20 24.26 -24.61
C THR A 32 -0.27 23.82 -23.48
N GLY A 33 0.88 24.49 -23.29
CA GLY A 33 1.79 24.24 -22.19
C GLY A 33 1.10 24.37 -20.83
N PHE A 34 0.37 25.46 -20.59
CA PHE A 34 -0.36 25.66 -19.34
C PHE A 34 -1.41 24.59 -19.05
N GLN A 35 -2.16 24.16 -20.07
CA GLN A 35 -3.13 23.08 -19.89
C GLN A 35 -2.45 21.77 -19.51
N ASN A 36 -1.33 21.46 -20.15
CA ASN A 36 -0.57 20.25 -19.85
C ASN A 36 -0.02 20.27 -18.42
N PHE A 37 0.50 21.41 -17.96
CA PHE A 37 0.98 21.52 -16.57
C PHE A 37 -0.12 21.22 -15.55
N LYS A 38 -1.33 21.78 -15.74
CA LYS A 38 -2.46 21.50 -14.84
C LYS A 38 -2.85 20.03 -14.82
N LYS A 39 -2.91 19.40 -16.00
CA LYS A 39 -3.22 17.96 -16.09
C LYS A 39 -2.16 17.08 -15.42
N ILE A 40 -0.89 17.45 -15.55
CA ILE A 40 0.21 16.72 -14.91
C ILE A 40 0.12 16.85 -13.39
N GLU A 41 -0.21 18.04 -12.88
CA GLU A 41 -0.41 18.29 -11.45
C GLU A 41 -1.57 17.45 -10.90
N GLU A 42 -2.73 17.50 -11.56
CA GLU A 42 -3.89 16.67 -11.19
C GLU A 42 -3.56 15.17 -11.21
N LEU A 43 -2.81 14.70 -12.21
CA LEU A 43 -2.37 13.31 -12.29
C LEU A 43 -1.38 12.95 -11.18
N SER A 44 -0.46 13.86 -10.85
CA SER A 44 0.53 13.68 -9.78
C SER A 44 -0.15 13.52 -8.43
N ASP A 45 -1.13 14.37 -8.13
CA ASP A 45 -1.88 14.31 -6.87
C ASP A 45 -2.66 12.99 -6.74
N LYS A 46 -3.28 12.54 -7.84
CA LYS A 46 -3.95 11.23 -7.90
C LYS A 46 -2.99 10.07 -7.65
N GLN A 47 -1.81 10.08 -8.27
CA GLN A 47 -0.80 9.04 -8.07
C GLN A 47 -0.27 9.01 -6.64
N ALA A 48 -0.05 10.18 -6.04
CA ALA A 48 0.36 10.31 -4.65
C ALA A 48 -0.72 9.74 -3.70
N ALA A 49 -1.98 10.12 -3.90
CA ALA A 49 -3.09 9.63 -3.11
C ALA A 49 -3.20 8.10 -3.17
N MET A 50 -3.21 7.53 -4.38
CA MET A 50 -3.28 6.09 -4.61
C MET A 50 -2.12 5.33 -3.94
N THR A 51 -0.89 5.79 -4.17
CA THR A 51 0.32 5.14 -3.63
C THR A 51 0.33 5.16 -2.11
N PHE A 52 -0.06 6.30 -1.52
CA PHE A 52 -0.12 6.45 -0.07
C PHE A 52 -1.20 5.57 0.56
N SER A 53 -2.42 5.55 0.00
CA SER A 53 -3.49 4.66 0.48
C SER A 53 -3.08 3.19 0.41
N ALA A 54 -2.50 2.76 -0.70
CA ALA A 54 -2.04 1.39 -0.87
C ALA A 54 -0.94 1.04 0.16
N ASP A 55 0.05 1.90 0.37
CA ASP A 55 1.13 1.65 1.34
C ASP A 55 0.59 1.54 2.77
N VAL A 56 -0.26 2.48 3.20
CA VAL A 56 -0.85 2.47 4.56
C VAL A 56 -1.68 1.21 4.78
N LEU A 57 -2.61 0.91 3.87
CA LEU A 57 -3.53 -0.21 4.04
C LEU A 57 -2.84 -1.57 3.93
N VAL A 58 -1.97 -1.76 2.93
CA VAL A 58 -1.25 -3.03 2.76
C VAL A 58 -0.31 -3.27 3.93
N ARG A 59 0.36 -2.23 4.43
CA ARG A 59 1.23 -2.34 5.60
C ARG A 59 0.46 -2.82 6.83
N ASP A 60 -0.68 -2.21 7.10
CA ASP A 60 -1.47 -2.53 8.29
C ASP A 60 -2.17 -3.88 8.17
N ILE A 61 -2.69 -4.24 6.99
CA ILE A 61 -3.24 -5.58 6.73
C ILE A 61 -2.18 -6.67 6.94
N ARG A 62 -0.95 -6.44 6.46
CA ARG A 62 0.14 -7.40 6.60
C ARG A 62 0.61 -7.54 8.04
N ARG A 63 0.51 -6.48 8.84
CA ARG A 63 0.92 -6.47 10.26
C ARG A 63 -0.18 -6.93 11.20
N ALA A 64 -1.44 -6.86 10.79
CA ALA A 64 -2.56 -7.13 11.66
C ALA A 64 -2.43 -8.48 12.37
N ASP A 65 -2.69 -8.49 13.67
CA ASP A 65 -2.70 -9.71 14.46
C ASP A 65 -4.12 -10.29 14.42
N LEU A 66 -4.24 -11.49 13.86
CA LEU A 66 -5.49 -12.22 13.83
C LEU A 66 -5.56 -13.13 15.05
N VAL A 67 -5.68 -12.51 16.22
CA VAL A 67 -6.42 -13.11 17.34
C VAL A 67 -7.78 -12.46 17.26
N LYS A 68 -8.82 -13.24 16.91
CA LYS A 68 -10.24 -12.87 16.80
C LYS A 68 -10.56 -11.39 16.99
N SER A 69 -11.29 -10.84 16.02
CA SER A 69 -12.10 -9.62 16.05
C SER A 69 -13.02 -9.40 17.28
N GLU A 70 -12.81 -10.10 18.39
CA GLU A 70 -13.39 -9.81 19.70
C GLU A 70 -12.80 -8.53 20.31
N SER A 71 -11.55 -8.15 19.99
CA SER A 71 -10.95 -6.88 20.46
C SER A 71 -11.48 -5.66 19.71
N CYS A 72 -11.67 -5.78 18.39
CA CYS A 72 -12.07 -4.68 17.51
C CYS A 72 -13.44 -4.95 16.90
N SER A 73 -14.40 -4.06 17.14
CA SER A 73 -15.77 -4.22 16.63
C SER A 73 -15.78 -4.23 15.10
N ALA A 74 -16.12 -5.36 14.49
CA ALA A 74 -16.29 -5.42 13.05
C ALA A 74 -17.58 -4.67 12.67
N VAL A 75 -17.43 -3.54 11.97
CA VAL A 75 -18.56 -2.76 11.46
C VAL A 75 -18.68 -3.03 9.96
N ALA A 76 -19.90 -3.33 9.49
CA ALA A 76 -20.16 -3.36 8.06
C ALA A 76 -19.75 -2.00 7.47
N ALA A 77 -19.18 -2.00 6.27
CA ALA A 77 -18.69 -0.78 5.62
C ALA A 77 -17.35 -0.22 6.16
N GLN A 78 -16.62 -0.94 7.02
CA GLN A 78 -15.32 -0.50 7.51
C GLN A 78 -14.30 -1.64 7.44
N LEU A 79 -13.03 -1.29 7.23
CA LEU A 79 -11.92 -2.22 7.40
C LEU A 79 -11.43 -2.10 8.84
N SER A 80 -11.78 -3.08 9.67
CA SER A 80 -11.31 -3.20 11.06
C SER A 80 -10.09 -4.10 11.12
N LEU A 81 -8.98 -3.59 11.63
CA LEU A 81 -7.72 -4.29 11.82
C LEU A 81 -7.27 -4.14 13.27
N SER A 82 -6.73 -5.20 13.87
CA SER A 82 -5.97 -5.10 15.13
C SER A 82 -4.49 -5.13 14.76
N VAL A 83 -3.72 -4.10 15.12
CA VAL A 83 -2.29 -3.99 14.81
C VAL A 83 -1.57 -3.62 16.09
N ASP A 84 -0.67 -4.48 16.57
CA ASP A 84 0.14 -4.21 17.78
C ASP A 84 -0.75 -3.83 18.99
N ASP A 85 -1.86 -4.57 19.22
CA ASP A 85 -2.91 -4.32 20.23
C ASP A 85 -3.77 -3.05 20.06
N GLU A 86 -3.57 -2.26 18.99
CA GLU A 86 -4.42 -1.10 18.63
C GLU A 86 -5.51 -1.50 17.62
N CYS A 87 -6.73 -1.02 17.80
CA CYS A 87 -7.81 -1.18 16.84
C CYS A 87 -7.82 -0.04 15.82
N ARG A 88 -7.56 -0.36 14.55
CA ARG A 88 -7.57 0.57 13.43
C ARG A 88 -8.80 0.33 12.56
N TYR A 89 -9.61 1.37 12.42
CA TYR A 89 -10.80 1.37 11.57
C TYR A 89 -10.54 2.29 10.39
N TYR A 90 -10.67 1.75 9.18
CA TYR A 90 -10.59 2.52 7.94
C TYR A 90 -11.95 2.62 7.26
N GLU A 91 -12.29 3.82 6.80
CA GLU A 91 -13.49 4.05 6.00
C GLU A 91 -13.25 5.11 4.92
N LEU A 92 -14.02 5.02 3.83
CA LEU A 92 -14.15 6.11 2.88
C LEU A 92 -15.38 6.93 3.26
N HIS A 93 -15.17 8.21 3.52
CA HIS A 93 -16.22 9.12 3.96
C HIS A 93 -16.32 10.33 3.04
N ASP A 94 -17.54 10.63 2.59
CA ASP A 94 -17.88 11.82 1.83
C ASP A 94 -18.14 12.99 2.79
N SER A 95 -17.33 14.03 2.67
CA SER A 95 -17.52 15.30 3.36
C SER A 95 -17.62 16.41 2.31
N ASP A 96 -18.83 16.92 2.11
CA ASP A 96 -19.10 18.04 1.19
C ASP A 96 -18.62 17.80 -0.26
N GLY A 97 -18.71 16.56 -0.76
CA GLY A 97 -18.29 16.18 -2.11
C GLY A 97 -16.79 15.90 -2.26
N VAL A 98 -16.08 15.80 -1.12
CA VAL A 98 -14.71 15.30 -1.03
C VAL A 98 -14.74 13.97 -0.29
N ILE A 99 -14.42 12.90 -1.01
CA ILE A 99 -14.31 11.57 -0.43
C ILE A 99 -12.87 11.36 0.03
N SER A 100 -12.75 11.08 1.32
CA SER A 100 -11.49 10.93 2.06
C SER A 100 -11.40 9.55 2.67
N LEU A 101 -10.23 8.91 2.58
CA LEU A 101 -9.88 7.78 3.43
C LEU A 101 -9.64 8.32 4.82
N ARG A 102 -10.33 7.76 5.80
CA ARG A 102 -10.22 8.13 7.21
C ARG A 102 -9.75 6.95 8.03
N LEU A 103 -9.05 7.27 9.10
CA LEU A 103 -8.57 6.34 10.10
C LEU A 103 -9.14 6.75 11.46
N ASN A 104 -9.60 5.76 12.21
CA ASN A 104 -9.91 5.89 13.62
C ASN A 104 -9.11 4.83 14.37
N ILE A 105 -8.35 5.25 15.38
CA ILE A 105 -7.54 4.38 16.22
C ILE A 105 -8.21 4.33 17.59
N ASP A 106 -8.54 3.15 18.09
CA ASP A 106 -9.12 2.90 19.42
C ASP A 106 -10.39 3.72 19.76
N GLY A 107 -11.05 4.27 18.75
CA GLY A 107 -12.23 5.11 18.96
C GLY A 107 -11.92 6.58 19.24
N ASP A 108 -10.65 7.02 19.13
CA ASP A 108 -10.21 8.41 19.36
C ASP A 108 -10.75 9.42 18.34
N GLY A 109 -11.50 8.94 17.35
CA GLY A 109 -12.22 9.75 16.38
C GLY A 109 -11.60 9.66 14.99
N TRP A 110 -12.40 10.07 14.01
CA TRP A 110 -12.02 9.96 12.61
C TRP A 110 -11.04 11.06 12.19
N GLN A 111 -9.89 10.64 11.68
CA GLN A 111 -8.86 11.51 11.13
C GLN A 111 -8.75 11.29 9.62
N PRO A 112 -8.66 12.36 8.81
CA PRO A 112 -8.42 12.22 7.38
C PRO A 112 -6.98 11.75 7.14
N VAL A 113 -6.85 10.71 6.33
CA VAL A 113 -5.56 10.14 5.91
C VAL A 113 -5.20 10.70 4.54
N VAL A 114 -6.12 10.62 3.58
CA VAL A 114 -5.90 11.07 2.20
C VAL A 114 -7.20 11.25 1.43
N ASP A 115 -7.21 12.21 0.52
CA ASP A 115 -8.35 12.56 -0.32
C ASP A 115 -8.16 12.08 -1.77
N GLY A 116 -9.19 12.26 -2.60
CA GLY A 116 -9.08 12.07 -4.05
C GLY A 116 -9.84 10.86 -4.59
N PHE A 117 -10.82 10.35 -3.84
CA PHE A 117 -11.66 9.25 -4.26
C PHE A 117 -12.97 9.74 -4.92
N GLU A 118 -13.52 8.92 -5.81
CA GLU A 118 -14.74 9.20 -6.58
C GLU A 118 -15.98 8.60 -5.91
N ASN A 119 -15.84 7.48 -5.22
CA ASN A 119 -16.96 6.80 -4.58
C ASN A 119 -16.54 6.22 -3.22
N THR A 120 -17.55 5.92 -2.42
CA THR A 120 -17.38 5.24 -1.14
C THR A 120 -17.47 3.74 -1.29
N SER A 121 -17.22 3.14 -2.46
CA SER A 121 -17.27 1.68 -2.64
C SER A 121 -16.13 1.05 -1.86
N GLN A 122 -16.43 0.08 -1.01
CA GLN A 122 -15.57 -0.28 0.12
C GLN A 122 -14.86 -1.62 -0.05
N PHE A 123 -13.82 -1.74 0.77
CA PHE A 123 -13.11 -2.95 1.16
C PHE A 123 -14.02 -4.19 1.17
N GLN A 124 -13.69 -5.18 0.34
CA GLN A 124 -14.31 -6.50 0.42
C GLN A 124 -13.34 -7.42 1.16
N SER A 125 -13.64 -7.71 2.43
CA SER A 125 -12.93 -8.75 3.16
C SER A 125 -13.36 -10.12 2.63
N TYR A 126 -12.41 -10.93 2.21
CA TYR A 126 -12.64 -12.34 1.92
C TYR A 126 -12.02 -13.19 3.03
N GLU A 127 -12.54 -14.40 3.14
CA GLU A 127 -12.16 -15.41 4.12
C GLU A 127 -10.64 -15.65 4.16
N ASP A 128 -10.13 -16.10 5.30
CA ASP A 128 -8.73 -16.53 5.51
C ASP A 128 -7.64 -15.43 5.39
N GLY A 129 -7.95 -14.20 5.82
CA GLY A 129 -6.94 -13.12 5.92
C GLY A 129 -6.47 -12.57 4.57
N PHE A 130 -7.24 -12.81 3.51
CA PHE A 130 -7.06 -12.22 2.19
C PHE A 130 -8.03 -11.04 1.99
N PHE A 131 -7.48 -9.87 1.72
CA PHE A 131 -8.24 -8.62 1.59
C PHE A 131 -8.17 -8.12 0.16
N THR A 132 -9.34 -7.87 -0.42
CA THR A 132 -9.48 -7.21 -1.72
C THR A 132 -9.97 -5.78 -1.48
N ILE A 133 -9.15 -4.83 -1.87
CA ILE A 133 -9.41 -3.41 -1.67
C ILE A 133 -9.64 -2.78 -3.04
N THR A 134 -10.81 -2.19 -3.24
CA THR A 134 -11.19 -1.57 -4.50
C THR A 134 -11.44 -0.09 -4.28
N PHE A 135 -10.76 0.76 -5.05
CA PHE A 135 -10.92 2.21 -5.02
C PHE A 135 -11.15 2.77 -6.41
N ARG A 136 -11.92 3.85 -6.50
CA ARG A 136 -11.98 4.70 -7.69
C ARG A 136 -11.47 6.08 -7.35
N LEU A 137 -10.52 6.60 -8.13
CA LEU A 137 -10.00 7.95 -7.96
C LEU A 137 -10.90 8.95 -8.68
N LYS A 138 -10.91 10.20 -8.19
CA LYS A 138 -11.75 11.26 -8.74
C LYS A 138 -11.45 11.50 -10.22
N GLY A 139 -12.49 11.42 -11.04
CA GLY A 139 -12.37 11.59 -12.50
C GLY A 139 -11.69 10.43 -13.24
N GLU A 140 -11.48 9.27 -12.60
CA GLU A 140 -11.11 8.03 -13.28
C GLU A 140 -12.35 7.16 -13.55
N LEU A 141 -12.32 6.43 -14.66
CA LEU A 141 -13.44 5.55 -15.06
C LEU A 141 -13.28 4.12 -14.54
N GLU A 142 -12.06 3.73 -14.21
CA GLU A 142 -11.70 2.37 -13.83
C GLU A 142 -11.45 2.26 -12.32
N ASP A 143 -11.82 1.10 -11.78
CA ASP A 143 -11.53 0.75 -10.40
C ASP A 143 -10.10 0.20 -10.31
N ILE A 144 -9.41 0.60 -9.25
CA ILE A 144 -8.10 0.09 -8.90
C ILE A 144 -8.30 -0.93 -7.79
N VAL A 145 -7.83 -2.16 -8.04
CA VAL A 145 -7.96 -3.28 -7.11
C VAL A 145 -6.58 -3.65 -6.56
N PHE A 146 -6.46 -3.65 -5.24
CA PHE A 146 -5.29 -4.13 -4.52
C PHE A 146 -5.64 -5.37 -3.72
N ASN A 147 -4.72 -6.33 -3.70
CA ASN A 147 -4.85 -7.55 -2.93
C ASN A 147 -3.77 -7.56 -1.85
N ALA A 148 -4.17 -7.84 -0.61
CA ALA A 148 -3.27 -7.92 0.52
C ALA A 148 -3.55 -9.20 1.32
N MET A 149 -2.49 -9.88 1.72
CA MET A 149 -2.59 -11.06 2.58
C MET A 149 -1.95 -10.78 3.93
N ASN A 150 -2.66 -11.15 4.99
CA ASN A 150 -2.13 -11.10 6.34
C ASN A 150 -0.95 -12.07 6.49
N ARG A 151 0.17 -11.60 7.07
CA ARG A 151 1.38 -12.44 7.19
C ARG A 151 1.19 -13.60 8.16
N THR A 152 0.44 -13.39 9.23
CA THR A 152 0.31 -14.32 10.36
C THR A 152 -0.53 -15.52 9.94
N ILE A 153 -1.60 -15.31 9.16
CA ILE A 153 -2.36 -16.41 8.55
C ILE A 153 -1.56 -17.09 7.43
N ALA A 154 -0.86 -16.34 6.58
CA ALA A 154 -0.10 -16.91 5.47
C ALA A 154 0.96 -17.94 5.91
N VAL A 155 1.52 -17.78 7.12
CA VAL A 155 2.52 -18.70 7.69
C VAL A 155 1.92 -19.79 8.58
N GLY A 156 0.58 -19.90 8.66
CA GLY A 156 -0.12 -20.87 9.50
C GLY A 156 -0.08 -20.56 11.00
N GLY A 157 0.29 -19.32 11.38
CA GLY A 157 0.38 -18.87 12.77
C GLY A 157 -0.92 -18.27 13.32
N GLY A 158 -1.89 -17.97 12.46
CA GLY A 158 -3.21 -17.48 12.85
C GLY A 158 -4.23 -18.60 12.88
N SER A 159 -4.61 -19.07 14.06
CA SER A 159 -5.78 -19.94 14.21
C SER A 159 -7.05 -19.12 13.94
N ILE A 160 -7.63 -19.32 12.75
CA ILE A 160 -9.06 -19.04 12.54
C ILE A 160 -9.79 -19.86 13.59
N ALA A 161 -10.59 -19.20 14.43
CA ALA A 161 -11.31 -19.92 15.47
C ALA A 161 -12.20 -20.98 14.81
N ASP A 162 -11.80 -22.23 14.96
CA ASP A 162 -12.61 -23.39 14.64
C ASP A 162 -13.87 -23.29 15.51
N ASP A 163 -15.04 -23.16 14.88
CA ASP A 163 -16.32 -23.23 15.57
C ASP A 163 -16.39 -24.61 16.25
N GLY A 164 -16.24 -24.60 17.58
CA GLY A 164 -15.75 -25.75 18.32
C GLY A 164 -16.47 -27.07 18.07
N ASN A 165 -15.69 -28.10 17.74
CA ASN A 165 -15.81 -29.43 18.32
C ASN A 165 -14.53 -30.26 18.09
N GLY A 166 -13.42 -29.87 18.69
CA GLY A 166 -12.14 -30.57 18.60
C GLY A 166 -11.56 -30.86 19.98
N ASN A 167 -11.91 -32.02 20.54
CA ASN A 167 -11.35 -32.49 21.81
C ASN A 167 -9.89 -32.93 21.58
N GLY A 168 -8.94 -32.00 21.74
CA GLY A 168 -7.51 -32.23 21.53
C GLY A 168 -6.71 -32.01 22.80
N ASN A 169 -6.44 -33.08 23.55
CA ASN A 169 -5.42 -33.09 24.61
C ASN A 169 -4.04 -32.87 23.99
N GLY A 170 -3.48 -31.67 24.17
CA GLY A 170 -2.08 -31.37 23.85
C GLY A 170 -1.36 -30.88 25.09
N ASN A 171 -0.63 -31.78 25.77
CA ASN A 171 0.34 -31.43 26.79
C ASN A 171 1.48 -30.65 26.13
N GLY A 172 1.47 -29.33 26.25
CA GLY A 172 2.65 -28.50 26.03
C GLY A 172 3.54 -28.55 27.27
N ASN A 173 4.67 -29.24 27.18
CA ASN A 173 5.78 -29.04 28.10
C ASN A 173 6.34 -27.64 27.84
N ASP A 174 6.10 -26.73 28.78
CA ASP A 174 6.80 -25.48 28.99
C ASP A 174 8.24 -25.78 29.44
N GLY A 175 9.13 -25.91 28.45
CA GLY A 175 10.56 -26.02 28.64
C GLY A 175 11.16 -24.71 29.15
N ASN A 176 11.07 -24.55 30.48
CA ASN A 176 11.98 -23.85 31.39
C ASN A 176 12.98 -22.86 30.76
N ASP A 177 12.70 -21.58 30.97
CA ASP A 177 13.52 -20.46 30.59
C ASP A 177 14.82 -20.41 31.41
N GLY A 178 15.94 -20.26 30.70
CA GLY A 178 17.17 -19.58 31.12
C GLY A 178 17.68 -19.79 32.54
N ASN A 179 18.52 -20.83 32.73
CA ASN A 179 19.55 -20.76 33.77
C ASN A 179 20.78 -20.06 33.17
N ASP A 180 21.07 -18.94 33.80
CA ASP A 180 22.21 -18.06 33.72
C ASP A 180 23.56 -18.77 33.89
N GLY A 181 24.57 -18.10 33.33
CA GLY A 181 25.88 -18.63 32.98
C GLY A 181 26.62 -19.33 34.10
N ASN A 182 27.26 -20.44 33.74
CA ASN A 182 28.44 -20.88 34.44
C ASN A 182 29.52 -21.23 33.42
N ASP A 183 30.55 -20.40 33.44
CA ASP A 183 31.74 -20.50 32.62
C ASP A 183 32.64 -21.60 33.19
N GLY A 184 33.18 -22.43 32.30
CA GLY A 184 34.28 -23.35 32.61
C GLY A 184 33.87 -24.81 32.58
N ASN A 185 34.20 -25.50 31.48
CA ASN A 185 35.22 -26.54 31.57
C ASN A 185 35.63 -26.98 30.15
N ASP A 186 36.92 -26.86 29.92
CA ASP A 186 37.77 -27.43 28.90
C ASP A 186 37.82 -28.96 28.95
N GLY A 187 37.91 -29.59 27.77
CA GLY A 187 38.49 -30.93 27.63
C GLY A 187 37.66 -31.98 26.89
N ASN A 188 38.09 -32.26 25.65
CA ASN A 188 38.16 -33.56 24.96
C ASN A 188 36.95 -34.52 24.93
N GLY A 189 36.62 -34.94 23.70
CA GLY A 189 35.89 -36.19 23.47
C GLY A 189 35.46 -36.37 22.02
N ASP A 190 36.33 -36.94 21.20
CA ASP A 190 36.05 -37.45 19.87
C ASP A 190 34.84 -38.41 19.85
N ASN A 191 33.90 -38.23 18.93
CA ASN A 191 32.94 -39.27 18.57
C ASN A 191 32.57 -39.20 17.06
N PRO A 192 32.94 -40.19 16.23
CA PRO A 192 32.52 -40.26 14.83
C PRO A 192 31.24 -41.08 14.72
N GLY A 193 30.10 -40.40 14.58
CA GLY A 193 28.79 -41.04 14.48
C GLY A 193 27.84 -40.30 13.53
N GLY A 194 28.27 -40.05 12.29
CA GLY A 194 27.42 -39.47 11.25
C GLY A 194 26.53 -40.53 10.60
N GLY A 195 25.28 -40.65 11.03
CA GLY A 195 24.24 -41.31 10.24
C GLY A 195 23.88 -40.49 8.98
N PRO A 196 23.36 -41.11 7.91
CA PRO A 196 23.07 -40.40 6.67
C PRO A 196 21.97 -39.34 6.87
N PRO A 197 22.06 -38.18 6.17
CA PRO A 197 21.10 -37.10 6.31
C PRO A 197 19.70 -37.55 5.86
N SER A 198 18.71 -37.35 6.70
CA SER A 198 17.30 -37.63 6.38
C SER A 198 16.78 -36.63 5.35
N CYS A 199 16.40 -37.11 4.15
CA CYS A 199 15.81 -36.28 3.10
C CYS A 199 14.32 -35.97 3.32
N THR A 200 13.84 -35.83 4.56
CA THR A 200 12.42 -35.53 4.84
C THR A 200 12.22 -34.04 5.06
N GLY A 201 11.53 -33.38 4.13
CA GLY A 201 11.27 -31.94 4.15
C GLY A 201 10.89 -31.41 2.76
N PRO A 202 10.23 -30.24 2.67
CA PRO A 202 9.85 -29.62 1.40
C PRO A 202 11.08 -29.30 0.53
N PRO A 203 10.92 -29.21 -0.81
CA PRO A 203 12.04 -29.25 -1.77
C PRO A 203 13.15 -28.21 -1.54
N TRP A 204 12.83 -27.07 -0.93
CA TRP A 204 13.74 -25.94 -0.70
C TRP A 204 14.55 -26.02 0.60
N SER A 205 14.23 -26.95 1.52
CA SER A 205 14.95 -27.10 2.79
C SER A 205 15.92 -28.29 2.81
N ARG A 206 16.07 -29.01 1.70
CA ARG A 206 16.95 -30.18 1.61
C ARG A 206 18.39 -29.78 1.28
N PRO A 207 19.40 -30.40 1.93
CA PRO A 207 20.80 -30.18 1.59
C PRO A 207 21.11 -30.75 0.19
N PRO A 208 22.07 -30.16 -0.55
CA PRO A 208 22.44 -30.63 -1.89
C PRO A 208 23.00 -32.05 -1.83
N GLY A 209 22.35 -32.99 -2.54
CA GLY A 209 22.63 -34.43 -2.46
C GLY A 209 21.42 -35.27 -2.02
N CYS A 210 20.33 -34.60 -1.61
CA CYS A 210 18.94 -35.05 -1.63
C CYS A 210 18.17 -34.26 -2.71
#